data_AF-A0A5R9PE75-F1
#
_entry.id   AF-A0A5R9PE75-F1
#
_cell.length_a   1.000
_cell.length_b   1.000
_cell.length_c   1.000
_cell.angle_alpha   90.00
_cell.angle_beta   90.00
_cell.angle_gamma   90.00
#
_symmetry.space_group_name_H-M   'P 1'
#
loop_
_entity.id
_entity.type
_entity.pdbx_description
1 polymer ?
#
loop_
_entity_poly.entity_id
_entity_poly.type
_entity_poly.pdbx_seq_one_letter_code
_entity_poly.pdbx_strand_id
1 'polypeptide(L)'
;MPGSTSSQLSRSPAMAEEIAQQEQQAQPAAEQQNGTQFPPQFFDCVNEYLELTNKQAQKYGEKNISLAALFASARFNSHVFLANVKPIAAAEERTAFLDYMSTMYRRMLNEHIDGIGEERGIDVGDSELADEYRAAGVKIGRLKDAPAAANE
;
A
#
# COMPACT_ATOMS: atom_id res chain seq x y z
N MET A 1 69.49 -1.06 29.30
CA MET A 1 68.40 -1.11 30.29
C MET A 1 67.39 0.00 29.97
N PRO A 2 66.08 -0.20 30.19
CA PRO A 2 64.99 0.14 29.27
C PRO A 2 64.15 1.39 29.66
N GLY A 3 63.19 1.76 28.77
CA GLY A 3 62.02 2.62 29.03
C GLY A 3 62.12 4.04 28.44
N SER A 4 61.09 4.68 27.85
CA SER A 4 59.68 4.34 27.69
C SER A 4 59.01 5.25 26.63
N THR A 5 58.21 4.63 25.75
CA THR A 5 56.92 5.05 25.17
C THR A 5 56.59 6.53 24.87
N SER A 6 56.23 6.82 23.61
CA SER A 6 54.87 7.30 23.30
C SER A 6 54.46 7.09 21.85
N SER A 7 53.22 6.64 21.74
CA SER A 7 52.48 6.18 20.58
C SER A 7 51.98 7.34 19.71
N GLN A 8 52.17 7.24 18.39
CA GLN A 8 51.28 7.88 17.41
C GLN A 8 50.87 6.82 16.39
N LEU A 9 49.70 6.22 16.62
CA LEU A 9 48.98 5.48 15.59
C LEU A 9 48.52 6.47 14.52
N SER A 10 49.15 6.36 13.35
CA SER A 10 48.61 6.85 12.08
C SER A 10 47.25 6.19 11.83
N ARG A 11 46.18 7.00 11.72
CA ARG A 11 44.84 6.53 11.35
C ARG A 11 44.86 6.13 9.88
N SER A 12 44.72 4.83 9.61
CA SER A 12 44.56 4.27 8.27
C SER A 12 43.32 4.84 7.54
N PRO A 13 43.36 5.03 6.21
CA PRO A 13 42.26 5.58 5.40
C PRO A 13 41.05 4.63 5.22
N ALA A 14 41.10 3.41 5.77
CA ALA A 14 40.04 2.40 5.62
C ALA A 14 38.71 2.76 6.30
N MET A 15 38.67 3.76 7.19
CA MET A 15 37.44 4.18 7.89
C MET A 15 36.60 5.21 7.12
N ALA A 16 37.11 5.77 6.02
CA ALA A 16 36.36 6.75 5.22
C ALA A 16 35.46 6.11 4.16
N GLU A 17 35.78 4.89 3.71
CA GLU A 17 34.98 4.15 2.72
C GLU A 17 33.85 3.33 3.34
N GLU A 18 33.91 3.03 4.64
CA GLU A 18 32.84 2.32 5.35
C GLU A 18 31.65 3.22 5.70
N ILE A 19 31.88 4.55 5.82
CA ILE A 19 30.82 5.54 6.09
C ILE A 19 30.04 5.87 4.81
N ALA A 20 30.69 5.80 3.63
CA ALA A 20 30.05 6.08 2.35
C ALA A 20 29.07 4.98 1.87
N GLN A 21 29.12 3.77 2.44
CA GLN A 21 28.16 2.70 2.14
C GLN A 21 26.93 2.68 3.06
N GLN A 22 26.92 3.48 4.14
CA GLN A 22 25.75 3.59 5.03
C GLN A 22 24.77 4.72 4.64
N GLU A 23 25.11 5.57 3.66
CA GLU A 23 24.26 6.72 3.27
C GLU A 23 23.41 6.50 2.01
N GLN A 24 23.36 5.28 1.45
CA GLN A 24 22.60 5.00 0.21
C GLN A 24 21.46 3.99 0.36
N GLN A 25 20.89 3.86 1.55
CA GLN A 25 19.57 3.23 1.79
C GLN A 25 18.68 4.10 2.69
N ALA A 26 18.67 5.41 2.44
CA ALA A 26 17.57 6.28 2.84
C ALA A 26 16.68 6.52 1.60
N GLN A 27 16.02 5.47 1.12
CA GLN A 27 14.79 5.67 0.33
C GLN A 27 13.67 5.93 1.34
N PRO A 28 12.84 6.97 1.14
CA PRO A 28 11.75 7.25 2.08
C PRO A 28 10.89 5.99 2.16
N ALA A 29 10.72 5.52 3.39
CA ALA A 29 9.71 4.53 3.73
C ALA A 29 8.35 5.12 3.32
N ALA A 30 7.92 4.81 2.09
CA ALA A 30 6.55 4.95 1.70
C ALA A 30 5.77 3.93 2.54
N GLU A 31 5.08 4.48 3.54
CA GLU A 31 3.84 3.97 4.10
C GLU A 31 3.92 2.60 4.78
N GLN A 32 4.42 2.60 6.02
CA GLN A 32 3.88 1.71 7.05
C GLN A 32 2.44 2.13 7.37
N GLN A 33 1.50 1.76 6.50
CA GLN A 33 0.11 1.59 6.91
C GLN A 33 0.00 0.21 7.56
N ASN A 34 -0.60 0.12 8.74
CA ASN A 34 -0.92 -1.13 9.44
C ASN A 34 -2.02 -1.93 8.69
N GLY A 35 -1.74 -2.30 7.45
CA GLY A 35 -2.57 -3.09 6.55
C GLY A 35 -1.79 -4.30 6.03
N THR A 36 -2.50 -5.32 5.55
CA THR A 36 -1.95 -6.56 5.00
C THR A 36 -0.66 -6.34 4.21
N GLN A 37 0.46 -6.89 4.69
CA GLN A 37 1.74 -6.76 4.01
C GLN A 37 1.74 -7.63 2.76
N PHE A 38 1.53 -7.00 1.61
CA PHE A 38 1.57 -7.70 0.32
C PHE A 38 3.02 -8.01 -0.09
N PRO A 39 3.28 -9.19 -0.70
CA PRO A 39 4.60 -9.50 -1.22
C PRO A 39 4.93 -8.57 -2.39
N PRO A 40 6.21 -8.27 -2.69
CA PRO A 40 6.57 -7.35 -3.78
C PRO A 40 5.92 -7.69 -5.14
N GLN A 41 5.80 -8.98 -5.44
CA GLN A 41 5.20 -9.47 -6.69
C GLN A 41 3.71 -9.08 -6.84
N PHE A 42 3.02 -8.82 -5.72
CA PHE A 42 1.66 -8.31 -5.77
C PHE A 42 1.62 -6.95 -6.47
N PHE A 43 2.53 -6.04 -6.10
CA PHE A 43 2.60 -4.71 -6.68
C PHE A 43 3.07 -4.73 -8.13
N ASP A 44 3.92 -5.68 -8.50
CA ASP A 44 4.27 -5.91 -9.91
C ASP A 44 3.01 -6.22 -10.74
N CYS A 45 2.17 -7.16 -10.28
CA CYS A 45 0.91 -7.48 -10.97
C CYS A 45 -0.07 -6.29 -11.00
N VAL A 46 -0.18 -5.53 -9.90
CA VAL A 46 -1.02 -4.32 -9.85
C VAL A 46 -0.55 -3.31 -10.90
N ASN A 47 0.76 -3.07 -11.00
CA ASN A 47 1.33 -2.16 -11.97
C ASN A 47 1.09 -2.61 -13.41
N GLU A 48 1.19 -3.91 -13.69
CA GLU A 48 0.84 -4.47 -15.01
C GLU A 48 -0.65 -4.22 -15.36
N TYR A 49 -1.56 -4.37 -14.41
CA TYR A 49 -2.97 -4.04 -14.63
C TYR A 49 -3.17 -2.54 -14.87
N LEU A 50 -2.49 -1.68 -14.12
CA LEU A 50 -2.56 -0.22 -14.30
C LEU A 50 -2.02 0.20 -15.67
N GLU A 51 -0.89 -0.35 -16.11
CA GLU A 51 -0.33 -0.05 -17.43
C GLU A 51 -1.32 -0.43 -18.56
N LEU A 52 -1.91 -1.61 -18.48
CA LEU A 52 -2.89 -2.07 -19.46
C LEU A 52 -4.14 -1.18 -19.45
N THR A 53 -4.69 -0.87 -18.28
CA THR A 53 -5.90 -0.04 -18.18
C THR A 53 -5.64 1.39 -18.63
N ASN A 54 -4.48 1.97 -18.33
CA ASN A 54 -4.07 3.29 -18.82
C ASN A 54 -3.99 3.32 -20.35
N LYS A 55 -3.37 2.31 -20.97
CA LYS A 55 -3.32 2.17 -22.43
C LYS A 55 -4.71 2.04 -23.04
N GLN A 56 -5.61 1.27 -22.41
CA GLN A 56 -6.98 1.13 -22.88
C GLN A 56 -7.78 2.43 -22.69
N ALA A 57 -7.57 3.16 -21.60
CA ALA A 57 -8.27 4.40 -21.28
C ALA A 57 -7.99 5.49 -22.31
N GLN A 58 -6.75 5.58 -22.80
CA GLN A 58 -6.40 6.47 -23.91
C GLN A 58 -7.18 6.18 -25.21
N LYS A 59 -7.56 4.91 -25.44
CA LYS A 59 -8.25 4.48 -26.66
C LYS A 59 -9.77 4.52 -26.54
N TYR A 60 -10.31 4.15 -25.38
CA TYR A 60 -11.75 3.89 -25.20
C TYR A 60 -12.42 4.79 -24.15
N GLY A 61 -11.65 5.67 -23.50
CA GLY A 61 -12.12 6.59 -22.46
C GLY A 61 -12.11 5.96 -21.07
N GLU A 62 -11.71 6.76 -20.07
CA GLU A 62 -11.52 6.34 -18.68
C GLU A 62 -12.78 5.72 -18.05
N LYS A 63 -13.96 6.31 -18.26
CA LYS A 63 -15.22 5.79 -17.70
C LYS A 63 -15.54 4.37 -18.19
N ASN A 64 -15.32 4.10 -19.48
CA ASN A 64 -15.56 2.79 -20.06
C ASN A 64 -14.57 1.76 -19.53
N ILE A 65 -13.31 2.15 -19.37
CA ILE A 65 -12.26 1.24 -18.89
C ILE A 65 -12.33 0.99 -17.40
N SER A 66 -12.76 1.97 -16.59
CA SER A 66 -13.08 1.76 -15.19
C SER A 66 -14.16 0.68 -15.03
N LEU A 67 -15.24 0.76 -15.81
CA LEU A 67 -16.28 -0.27 -15.81
C LEU A 67 -15.76 -1.63 -16.32
N ALA A 68 -14.95 -1.63 -17.38
CA ALA A 68 -14.36 -2.85 -17.91
C ALA A 68 -13.44 -3.54 -16.91
N ALA A 69 -12.64 -2.78 -16.15
CA ALA A 69 -11.77 -3.30 -15.09
C ALA A 69 -12.59 -3.95 -13.97
N LEU A 70 -13.70 -3.34 -13.56
CA LEU A 70 -14.62 -3.91 -12.56
C LEU A 70 -15.28 -5.21 -13.07
N PHE A 71 -15.68 -5.26 -14.34
CA PHE A 71 -16.21 -6.49 -14.94
C PHE A 71 -15.16 -7.59 -15.02
N ALA A 72 -13.92 -7.25 -15.39
CA ALA A 72 -12.81 -8.20 -15.48
C ALA A 72 -12.47 -8.78 -14.10
N SER A 73 -12.38 -7.93 -13.06
CA SER A 73 -12.12 -8.36 -11.69
C SER A 73 -13.24 -9.27 -11.17
N ALA A 74 -14.51 -8.94 -11.41
CA ALA A 74 -15.64 -9.78 -11.04
C ALA A 74 -15.58 -11.17 -11.69
N ARG A 75 -15.22 -11.25 -12.98
CA ARG A 75 -15.06 -12.54 -13.69
C ARG A 75 -13.92 -13.37 -13.10
N PHE A 76 -12.77 -12.75 -12.89
CA PHE A 76 -11.61 -13.42 -12.30
C PHE A 76 -11.92 -13.92 -10.88
N ASN A 77 -12.48 -13.06 -10.03
CA ASN A 77 -12.79 -13.40 -8.64
C ASN A 77 -13.89 -14.46 -8.54
N SER A 78 -14.85 -14.48 -9.48
CA SER A 78 -15.84 -15.57 -9.55
C SER A 78 -15.20 -16.92 -9.88
N HIS A 79 -14.18 -16.92 -10.75
CA HIS A 79 -13.41 -18.13 -11.03
C HIS A 79 -12.61 -18.58 -9.79
N VAL A 80 -11.96 -17.64 -9.09
CA VAL A 80 -11.24 -17.93 -7.84
C VAL A 80 -12.17 -18.51 -6.78
N PHE A 81 -13.37 -17.94 -6.60
CA PHE A 81 -14.38 -18.49 -5.69
C PHE A 81 -14.70 -19.95 -6.01
N LEU A 82 -15.07 -20.24 -7.26
CA LEU A 82 -15.44 -21.59 -7.69
C LEU A 82 -14.26 -22.58 -7.69
N ALA A 83 -13.02 -22.09 -7.79
CA ALA A 83 -11.82 -22.93 -7.71
C ALA A 83 -11.49 -23.35 -6.26
N ASN A 84 -11.96 -22.61 -5.26
CA ASN A 84 -11.59 -22.81 -3.85
C ASN A 84 -12.75 -23.30 -2.98
N VAL A 85 -13.99 -23.01 -3.35
CA VAL A 85 -15.17 -23.49 -2.62
C VAL A 85 -15.53 -24.92 -3.02
N LYS A 86 -15.93 -25.74 -2.05
CA LYS A 86 -16.51 -27.05 -2.37
C LYS A 86 -17.87 -26.85 -3.06
N PRO A 87 -18.20 -27.58 -4.14
CA PRO A 87 -19.46 -27.38 -4.86
C PRO A 87 -20.71 -27.42 -3.98
N ILE A 88 -20.71 -28.27 -2.94
CA ILE A 88 -21.83 -28.39 -1.99
C ILE A 88 -22.01 -27.16 -1.09
N ALA A 89 -20.93 -26.42 -0.82
CA ALA A 89 -20.94 -25.24 0.05
C ALA A 89 -21.10 -23.93 -0.75
N ALA A 90 -20.99 -23.97 -2.08
CA ALA A 90 -20.96 -22.78 -2.93
C ALA A 90 -22.20 -21.87 -2.79
N ALA A 91 -23.38 -22.44 -2.51
CA ALA A 91 -24.58 -21.66 -2.30
C ALA A 91 -24.56 -20.90 -0.96
N GLU A 92 -24.04 -21.54 0.09
CA GLU A 92 -23.98 -21.00 1.45
C GLU A 92 -22.85 -19.97 1.61
N GLU A 93 -21.70 -20.21 0.98
CA GLU A 93 -20.53 -19.34 1.09
C GLU A 93 -20.58 -18.10 0.17
N ARG A 94 -21.50 -18.08 -0.82
CA ARG A 94 -21.59 -17.00 -1.81
C ARG A 94 -21.68 -15.62 -1.15
N THR A 95 -22.59 -15.45 -0.20
CA THR A 95 -22.85 -14.14 0.42
C THR A 95 -21.63 -13.64 1.18
N ALA A 96 -21.03 -14.50 2.01
CA ALA A 96 -19.83 -14.15 2.77
C ALA A 96 -18.65 -13.76 1.85
N PHE A 97 -18.49 -14.46 0.72
CA PHE A 97 -17.47 -14.09 -0.26
C PHE A 97 -17.74 -12.72 -0.90
N LEU A 98 -18.99 -12.44 -1.28
CA LEU A 98 -19.36 -11.14 -1.86
C LEU A 98 -19.18 -9.99 -0.87
N ASP A 99 -19.54 -10.19 0.39
CA ASP A 99 -19.38 -9.21 1.46
C ASP A 99 -17.89 -8.93 1.70
N TYR A 100 -17.06 -9.98 1.76
CA TYR A 100 -15.62 -9.83 1.87
C TYR A 100 -15.02 -9.01 0.71
N MET A 101 -15.32 -9.41 -0.54
CA MET A 101 -14.75 -8.75 -1.72
C MET A 101 -15.19 -7.29 -1.85
N SER A 102 -16.47 -7.00 -1.58
CA SER A 102 -17.01 -5.64 -1.66
C SER A 102 -16.48 -4.75 -0.54
N THR A 103 -16.35 -5.28 0.68
CA THR A 103 -15.75 -4.56 1.82
C THR A 103 -14.28 -4.22 1.55
N MET A 104 -13.49 -5.17 1.03
CA MET A 104 -12.09 -4.93 0.67
C MET A 104 -11.97 -3.86 -0.41
N TYR A 105 -12.75 -3.95 -1.48
CA TYR A 105 -12.73 -2.95 -2.55
C TYR A 105 -13.12 -1.56 -2.04
N ARG A 106 -14.18 -1.48 -1.22
CA ARG A 106 -14.64 -0.24 -0.62
C ARG A 106 -13.56 0.41 0.25
N ARG A 107 -12.84 -0.38 1.04
CA ARG A 107 -11.74 0.11 1.88
C ARG A 107 -10.59 0.67 1.06
N MET A 108 -10.06 -0.10 0.13
CA MET A 108 -8.96 0.33 -0.73
C MET A 108 -9.33 1.56 -1.57
N LEU A 109 -10.58 1.63 -2.05
CA LEU A 109 -11.03 2.78 -2.85
C LEU A 109 -11.12 4.06 -2.02
N ASN A 110 -11.65 4.01 -0.80
CA ASN A 110 -11.67 5.17 0.10
C ASN A 110 -10.25 5.68 0.37
N GLU A 111 -9.34 4.75 0.69
CA GLU A 111 -7.95 5.08 0.98
C GLU A 111 -7.25 5.77 -0.21
N HIS A 112 -7.44 5.25 -1.42
CA HIS A 112 -6.89 5.88 -2.62
C HIS A 112 -7.54 7.22 -2.95
N ILE A 113 -8.83 7.41 -2.68
CA ILE A 113 -9.49 8.71 -2.86
C ILE A 113 -8.89 9.74 -1.91
N ASP A 114 -8.71 9.39 -0.63
CA ASP A 114 -8.08 10.24 0.38
C ASP A 114 -6.63 10.59 -0.01
N GLY A 115 -5.84 9.59 -0.38
CA GLY A 115 -4.44 9.78 -0.78
C GLY A 115 -4.29 10.65 -2.02
N ILE A 116 -5.01 10.33 -3.10
CA ILE A 116 -4.97 11.12 -4.33
C ILE A 116 -5.52 12.53 -4.10
N GLY A 117 -6.55 12.68 -3.26
CA GLY A 117 -7.09 13.96 -2.85
C GLY A 117 -6.02 14.81 -2.17
N GLU A 118 -5.33 14.25 -1.19
CA GLU A 118 -4.22 14.88 -0.48
C GLU A 118 -3.08 15.29 -1.42
N GLU A 119 -2.58 14.36 -2.24
CA GLU A 119 -1.50 14.60 -3.21
C GLU A 119 -1.82 15.77 -4.16
N ARG A 120 -3.10 15.90 -4.54
CA ARG A 120 -3.57 16.92 -5.49
C ARG A 120 -4.10 18.18 -4.80
N GLY A 121 -4.10 18.24 -3.48
CA GLY A 121 -4.70 19.35 -2.72
C GLY A 121 -6.21 19.50 -2.92
N ILE A 122 -6.91 18.40 -3.22
CA ILE A 122 -8.35 18.34 -3.45
C ILE A 122 -9.03 17.83 -2.17
N ASP A 123 -10.01 18.59 -1.68
CA ASP A 123 -10.86 18.14 -0.58
C ASP A 123 -11.90 17.11 -1.09
N VAL A 124 -11.76 15.86 -0.66
CA VAL A 124 -12.60 14.73 -1.06
C VAL A 124 -13.67 14.35 -0.03
N GLY A 125 -13.78 15.10 1.07
CA GLY A 125 -14.72 14.79 2.16
C GLY A 125 -14.10 13.94 3.27
N ASP A 126 -14.95 13.51 4.21
CA ASP A 126 -14.56 12.57 5.26
C ASP A 126 -14.76 11.13 4.75
N SER A 127 -13.77 10.28 4.93
CA SER A 127 -13.88 8.85 4.67
C SER A 127 -14.88 8.19 5.60
N GLU A 128 -15.66 7.23 5.08
CA GLU A 128 -16.52 6.37 5.93
C GLU A 128 -15.71 5.54 6.93
N LEU A 129 -14.39 5.45 6.72
CA LEU A 129 -13.44 4.73 7.57
C LEU A 129 -12.68 5.65 8.52
N ALA A 130 -13.06 6.93 8.63
CA ALA A 130 -12.29 7.92 9.37
C ALA A 130 -12.07 7.53 10.85
N ASP A 131 -13.04 6.88 11.49
CA ASP A 131 -12.91 6.40 12.86
C ASP A 131 -11.96 5.19 12.96
N GLU A 132 -12.03 4.26 11.99
CA GLU A 132 -11.10 3.13 11.90
C GLU A 132 -9.66 3.61 11.68
N TYR A 133 -9.47 4.58 10.78
CA TYR A 133 -8.19 5.21 10.50
C TYR A 133 -7.62 5.91 11.73
N ARG A 134 -8.45 6.68 12.45
CA ARG A 134 -8.03 7.36 13.69
C ARG A 134 -7.62 6.36 14.76
N ALA A 135 -8.37 5.28 14.93
CA ALA A 135 -8.04 4.20 15.87
C ALA A 135 -6.74 3.47 15.48
N ALA A 136 -6.48 3.31 14.17
CA ALA A 136 -5.27 2.69 13.64
C ALA A 136 -4.06 3.65 13.53
N GLY A 137 -4.24 4.94 13.84
CA GLY A 137 -3.20 5.96 13.71
C GLY A 137 -2.85 6.32 12.25
N VAL A 138 -3.71 6.00 11.29
CA VAL A 138 -3.53 6.31 9.87
C VAL A 138 -3.70 7.82 9.65
N LYS A 139 -2.74 8.43 8.96
CA LYS A 139 -2.68 9.86 8.67
C LYS A 139 -2.74 10.10 7.16
N ILE A 140 -3.95 10.26 6.64
CA ILE A 140 -4.23 10.47 5.21
C ILE A 140 -5.39 11.45 5.04
N GLY A 141 -5.37 12.25 3.97
CA GLY A 141 -6.44 13.20 3.67
C GLY A 141 -6.65 14.20 4.80
N ARG A 142 -7.91 14.38 5.23
CA ARG A 142 -8.28 15.28 6.34
C ARG A 142 -7.76 14.80 7.71
N LEU A 143 -7.31 13.55 7.84
CA LEU A 143 -6.79 13.00 9.10
C LEU A 143 -5.30 13.24 9.32
N LYS A 144 -4.59 13.80 8.34
CA LYS A 144 -3.13 14.00 8.43
C LYS A 144 -2.70 14.86 9.63
N ASP A 145 -3.52 15.85 9.98
CA ASP A 145 -3.30 16.80 11.07
C ASP A 145 -4.12 16.47 12.33
N ALA A 146 -4.87 15.36 12.31
CA ALA A 146 -5.69 14.97 13.44
C ALA A 146 -4.81 14.52 14.61
N PRO A 147 -5.11 14.95 15.86
CA PRO A 147 -4.41 14.43 17.02
C PRO A 147 -4.66 12.91 17.12
N ALA A 148 -3.61 12.16 17.43
CA ALA A 148 -3.74 10.71 17.66
C ALA A 148 -4.79 10.47 18.75
N ALA A 149 -5.65 9.46 18.56
CA ALA A 149 -6.60 9.08 19.59
C ALA A 149 -5.84 8.79 20.89
N ALA A 150 -6.22 9.45 21.99
CA ALA A 150 -5.71 9.12 23.30
C ALA A 150 -6.12 7.68 23.59
N ASN A 151 -5.15 6.80 23.83
CA ASN A 151 -5.44 5.47 24.35
C ASN A 151 -6.07 5.65 25.73
N GLU A 152 -7.38 5.40 25.85
CA GLU A 152 -8.07 5.23 27.14
C GLU A 152 -7.90 3.81 27.66
#